data_AF-A0A2V9P6D5-F1
#
_entry.id   AF-A0A2V9P6D5-F1
#
_cell.length_a   1.000
_cell.length_b   1.000
_cell.length_c   1.000
_cell.angle_alpha   90.00
_cell.angle_beta   90.00
_cell.angle_gamma   90.00
#
_symmetry.space_group_name_H-M   'P 1'
#
loop_
_entity.id
_entity.type
_entity.pdbx_description
1 polymer ?
#
loop_
_entity_poly.entity_id
_entity_poly.type
_entity_poly.pdbx_seq_one_letter_code
_entity_poly.pdbx_strand_id
1 'polypeptide(L)' 'VNWSAFTKYQETPNLFILYMGARLFRIVPKRAFAPHDVDEFRNLLARHLVRK' A
#
# COMPACT_ATOMS: atom_id res chain seq x y z
N VAL A 1 -0.74 4.76 -12.73
CA VAL A 1 -0.60 3.43 -12.09
C VAL A 1 -1.91 2.69 -12.23
N ASN A 2 -1.92 1.43 -12.66
CA ASN A 2 -3.15 0.64 -12.72
C ASN A 2 -3.44 0.00 -11.35
N TRP A 3 -4.47 0.50 -10.66
CA TRP A 3 -4.88 0.01 -9.35
C TRP A 3 -5.58 -1.36 -9.39
N SER A 4 -6.13 -1.76 -10.54
CA SER A 4 -6.83 -3.05 -10.69
C SER A 4 -5.91 -4.26 -10.55
N ALA A 5 -4.59 -4.06 -10.66
CA ALA A 5 -3.60 -5.10 -10.43
C ALA A 5 -3.42 -5.42 -8.95
N PHE A 6 -3.78 -4.51 -8.04
CA PHE A 6 -3.64 -4.70 -6.61
C PHE A 6 -4.95 -5.20 -6.00
N THR A 7 -4.88 -6.23 -5.19
CA THR A 7 -6.04 -6.88 -4.57
C THR A 7 -6.27 -6.42 -3.14
N LYS A 8 -5.19 -6.17 -2.40
CA LYS A 8 -5.22 -5.69 -1.01
C LYS A 8 -3.87 -5.09 -0.64
N TYR A 9 -3.82 -4.41 0.51
CA TYR A 9 -2.56 -4.06 1.14
C TYR A 9 -2.55 -4.49 2.60
N GLN A 10 -1.34 -4.61 3.15
CA GLN A 10 -1.09 -4.77 4.57
C GLN A 10 -0.11 -3.68 5.01
N GLU A 11 -0.46 -2.98 6.09
CA GLU A 11 0.42 -2.02 6.72
C GLU A 11 1.08 -2.66 7.96
N THR A 12 2.40 -2.53 8.06
CA THR A 12 3.18 -2.89 9.24
C THR A 12 3.80 -1.61 9.83
N PRO A 13 4.47 -1.64 10.99
CA PRO A 13 5.10 -0.44 11.55
C PRO A 13 6.07 0.24 10.58
N ASN A 14 6.75 -0.52 9.72
CA ASN A 14 7.83 0.00 8.87
C ASN A 14 7.55 -0.10 7.36
N LEU A 15 6.53 -0.83 6.93
CA LEU A 15 6.31 -1.15 5.52
C LEU A 15 4.83 -1.05 5.12
N PHE A 16 4.60 -0.70 3.87
CA PHE A 16 3.36 -1.02 3.16
C PHE A 16 3.62 -2.19 2.20
N ILE A 17 2.80 -3.22 2.29
CA ILE A 17 2.86 -4.41 1.43
C ILE A 17 1.63 -4.42 0.54
N LEU A 18 1.84 -4.31 -0.77
CA LEU A 18 0.78 -4.24 -1.78
C LEU A 18 0.70 -5.58 -2.51
N TYR A 19 -0.40 -6.30 -2.38
CA TYR A 19 -0.59 -7.60 -3.00
C TYR A 19 -1.19 -7.44 -4.40
N MET A 20 -0.64 -8.15 -5.39
CA MET A 20 -1.14 -8.22 -6.77
C MET A 20 -1.60 -9.64 -7.15
N GLY A 21 -1.74 -10.52 -6.16
CA GLY A 21 -2.05 -11.94 -6.32
C GLY A 21 -1.45 -12.78 -5.20
N ALA A 22 -1.51 -14.11 -5.30
CA ALA A 22 -1.03 -15.01 -4.25
C ALA A 22 0.49 -15.04 -4.07
N ARG A 23 1.26 -14.68 -5.11
CA ARG A 23 2.74 -14.78 -5.12
C ARG A 23 3.46 -13.48 -5.50
N LEU A 24 2.70 -12.40 -5.74
CA LEU A 24 3.23 -11.14 -6.22
C LEU A 24 2.84 -10.03 -5.25
N PHE A 25 3.85 -9.35 -4.72
CA PHE A 25 3.67 -8.20 -3.84
C PHE A 25 4.74 -7.15 -4.09
N ARG A 26 4.41 -5.89 -3.80
CA ARG A 26 5.38 -4.79 -3.74
C ARG A 26 5.53 -4.33 -2.31
N ILE A 27 6.76 -4.05 -1.92
CA ILE A 27 7.09 -3.51 -0.59
C ILE A 27 7.46 -2.05 -0.76
N VAL A 28 6.84 -1.19 0.03
CA VAL A 28 7.18 0.23 0.10
C VAL A 28 7.60 0.56 1.55
N PRO A 29 8.89 0.82 1.81
CA PRO A 29 9.37 1.17 3.14
C PRO A 29 8.87 2.56 3.58
N LYS A 30 8.31 2.67 4.79
CA LYS A 30 7.86 3.94 5.36
C LYS A 30 8.99 4.95 5.54
N ARG A 31 10.22 4.46 5.78
CA ARG A 31 11.43 5.30 5.87
C ARG A 31 11.77 6.06 4.58
N ALA A 32 11.21 5.67 3.44
CA ALA A 32 11.42 6.34 2.17
C ALA A 32 10.48 7.54 1.97
N PHE A 33 9.50 7.71 2.86
CA PHE A 33 8.54 8.81 2.84
C PHE A 33 8.97 9.92 3.80
N ALA A 34 8.58 11.15 3.49
CA ALA A 34 8.54 12.18 4.53
C ALA A 34 7.42 11.85 5.53
N PRO A 35 7.50 12.31 6.80
CA PRO A 35 6.50 11.98 7.82
C PRO A 35 5.05 12.28 7.42
N HIS A 36 4.82 13.33 6.63
CA HIS A 36 3.48 13.72 6.15
C HIS A 36 2.97 12.83 5.00
N ASP A 37 3.87 12.30 4.17
CA ASP A 37 3.50 11.50 3.00
C ASP A 37 3.02 10.09 3.38
N VAL A 38 3.42 9.59 4.56
CA VAL A 38 3.00 8.26 5.04
C VAL A 38 1.49 8.20 5.23
N ASP A 39 0.91 9.25 5.82
CA ASP A 39 -0.52 9.33 6.09
C ASP A 39 -1.31 9.55 4.80
N GLU A 40 -0.78 10.37 3.88
CA GLU A 40 -1.36 10.56 2.56
C GLU A 40 -1.38 9.25 1.76
N PHE A 41 -0.25 8.53 1.76
CA PHE A 41 -0.16 7.24 1.08
C PHE A 41 -1.11 6.20 1.68
N ARG A 42 -1.25 6.15 3.01
CA ARG A 42 -2.24 5.29 3.67
C ARG A 42 -3.66 5.60 3.20
N ASN A 43 -4.02 6.89 3.16
CA ASN A 43 -5.35 7.32 2.71
C ASN A 43 -5.59 6.97 1.23
N LEU A 44 -4.57 7.08 0.39
CA LEU A 44 -4.62 6.66 -1.01
C LEU A 44 -4.90 5.15 -1.14
N LEU A 45 -4.17 4.32 -0.39
CA LEU A 45 -4.39 2.87 -0.37
C LEU A 45 -5.80 2.51 0.14
N ALA A 46 -6.26 3.20 1.18
CA ALA A 46 -7.59 3.00 1.75
C ALA A 46 -8.70 3.23 0.71
N ARG A 47 -8.58 4.30 -0.10
CA ARG A 47 -9.57 4.64 -1.14
C ARG A 47 -9.63 3.63 -2.28
N HIS A 48 -8.50 3.03 -2.64
CA HIS A 48 -8.41 2.17 -3.83
C HIS A 48 -8.53 0.67 -3.53
N LEU A 49 -8.12 0.22 -2.34
CA LEU A 49 -7.91 -1.22 -2.05
C LEU A 49 -8.69 -1.75 -0.84
N VAL A 50 -9.38 -0.91 -0.05
CA VAL A 50 -10.19 -1.35 1.10
C VAL A 50 -11.64 -1.56 0.66
N ARG A 51 -11.86 -2.41 -0.35
CA ARG A 51 -13.21 -2.75 -0.78
C ARG A 51 -13.50 -4.24 -0.56
N LYS A 52 -14.16 -4.47 0.59
CA LYS A 52 -14.84 -5.68 1.13
C LYS A 52 -14.04 -6.98 1.19
#